data_AF-A0A973SPD3-F1
#
_entry.id   AF-A0A973SPD3-F1
#
_cell.length_a   1.000
_cell.length_b   1.000
_cell.length_c   1.000
_cell.angle_alpha   90.00
_cell.angle_beta   90.00
_cell.angle_gamma   90.00
#
_symmetry.space_group_name_H-M   'P 1'
#
loop_
_entity.id
_entity.type
_entity.pdbx_description
1 polymer ?
#
loop_
_entity_poly.entity_id
_entity_poly.type
_entity_poly.pdbx_seq_one_letter_code
_entity_poly.pdbx_strand_id
1 'polypeptide(L)' 'MSDQHIDPAGNTQQFKAFAQRSEQQDLSTHRKKSPVIPIVAIVAVIVVVAVAAFLLLK' A
#
# COMPACT_ATOMS: atom_id res chain seq x y z
N MET A 1 20.73 -2.85 -30.00
CA MET A 1 21.28 -2.59 -28.66
C MET A 1 20.94 -1.16 -28.32
N SER A 2 20.21 -0.90 -27.23
CA SER A 2 19.92 0.48 -26.83
C SER A 2 21.21 1.02 -26.24
N ASP A 3 21.96 1.78 -27.02
CA ASP A 3 23.13 2.51 -26.51
C ASP A 3 22.64 3.44 -25.41
N GLN A 4 22.79 2.97 -24.18
CA GLN A 4 22.36 3.68 -23.00
C GLN A 4 23.36 4.81 -22.83
N HIS A 5 23.07 5.96 -23.44
CA HIS A 5 23.90 7.15 -23.38
C HIS A 5 24.02 7.58 -21.93
N ILE A 6 25.12 7.16 -21.31
CA ILE A 6 25.50 7.47 -19.95
C ILE A 6 26.14 8.84 -19.99
N ASP A 7 25.43 9.82 -19.45
CA ASP A 7 25.99 11.15 -19.20
C ASP A 7 27.26 11.00 -18.34
N PRO A 8 28.44 11.43 -18.83
CA PRO A 8 29.71 11.28 -18.11
C PRO A 8 29.75 12.08 -16.81
N ALA A 9 28.92 13.14 -16.68
CA ALA A 9 28.79 13.91 -15.45
C ALA A 9 27.86 13.25 -14.41
N GLY A 10 27.14 12.18 -14.79
CA GLY A 10 26.31 11.37 -13.89
C GLY A 10 25.05 12.07 -13.34
N ASN A 11 24.87 13.37 -13.56
CA ASN A 11 23.77 14.16 -13.01
C ASN A 11 22.40 13.67 -13.54
N THR A 12 22.35 13.35 -14.83
CA THR A 12 21.13 12.83 -15.48
C THR A 12 20.68 11.48 -14.88
N GLN A 13 21.63 10.64 -14.46
CA GLN A 13 21.33 9.35 -13.84
C GLN A 13 20.77 9.51 -12.43
N GLN A 14 21.28 10.49 -11.67
CA GLN A 14 20.76 10.79 -10.34
C GLN A 14 19.33 11.32 -10.40
N PHE A 15 19.03 12.22 -11.34
CA PHE A 15 17.67 12.70 -11.58
C PHE A 15 16.74 11.55 -12.00
N LYS A 16 17.19 10.69 -12.91
CA LYS A 16 16.42 9.53 -13.36
C LYS A 16 16.11 8.56 -12.21
N ALA A 17 17.09 8.29 -11.35
CA ALA A 17 16.91 7.46 -10.16
C ALA A 17 15.94 8.10 -9.15
N PHE A 18 15.98 9.42 -8.98
CA PHE A 18 15.06 10.18 -8.13
C PHE A 18 13.62 10.16 -8.67
N ALA A 19 13.44 10.40 -9.97
CA ALA A 19 12.13 10.36 -10.63
C ALA A 19 11.51 8.96 -10.56
N GLN A 20 12.30 7.91 -10.85
CA GLN A 20 11.86 6.52 -10.74
C GLN A 20 11.49 6.12 -9.31
N ARG A 21 12.22 6.63 -8.30
CA ARG A 21 11.89 6.39 -6.89
C ARG A 21 10.52 6.98 -6.54
N SER A 22 10.18 8.15 -7.08
CA SER A 22 8.87 8.78 -6.85
C SER A 22 7.73 7.97 -7.47
N GLU A 23 7.89 7.54 -8.73
CA GLU A 23 6.91 6.68 -9.41
C GLU A 23 6.75 5.31 -8.70
N GLN A 24 7.84 4.71 -8.24
CA GLN A 24 7.80 3.47 -7.45
C GLN A 24 7.18 3.67 -6.07
N GLN A 25 7.31 4.86 -5.47
CA GLN A 25 6.68 5.21 -4.20
C GLN A 25 5.16 5.38 -4.33
N ASP A 26 4.67 5.91 -5.45
CA ASP A 26 3.24 5.97 -5.75
C ASP A 26 2.65 4.57 -6.03
N LEU A 27 3.34 3.74 -6.80
CA LEU A 27 2.93 2.35 -7.07
C LEU A 27 2.96 1.47 -5.81
N SER A 28 3.89 1.72 -4.88
CA SER A 28 3.96 1.02 -3.59
C SER A 28 3.02 1.58 -2.53
N THR A 29 2.54 2.81 -2.68
CA THR A 29 1.50 3.39 -1.81
C THR A 29 0.16 2.70 -1.98
N HIS A 30 -0.14 2.17 -3.17
CA HIS A 30 -1.33 1.31 -3.39
C HIS A 30 -1.23 -0.05 -2.67
N ARG A 31 -0.04 -0.47 -2.21
CA ARG A 31 0.18 -1.71 -1.44
C ARG A 31 0.55 -1.44 0.01
N LYS A 32 0.16 -0.31 0.59
CA LYS A 32 0.14 -0.19 2.06
C LYS A 32 -1.12 -0.89 2.55
N LYS A 33 -1.00 -2.16 2.98
CA LYS A 33 -2.07 -2.88 3.69
C LYS A 33 -2.49 -2.02 4.88
N SER A 34 -3.56 -1.26 4.72
CA SER A 34 -4.04 -0.37 5.77
C SER A 34 -4.44 -1.23 6.97
N PRO A 35 -3.98 -0.91 8.19
CA PRO A 35 -4.37 -1.63 9.39
C PRO A 35 -5.87 -1.47 9.69
N VAL A 36 -6.55 -0.53 9.03
CA VAL A 36 -7.99 -0.30 9.16
C VAL A 36 -8.80 -1.51 8.70
N ILE A 37 -8.41 -2.16 7.61
CA ILE A 37 -9.16 -3.30 7.04
C ILE A 37 -9.28 -4.46 8.05
N PRO A 38 -8.20 -4.98 8.66
CA PRO A 38 -8.33 -6.04 9.64
C PRO A 38 -9.08 -5.60 10.91
N ILE A 39 -8.93 -4.34 11.33
CA ILE A 39 -9.67 -3.81 12.51
C ILE A 39 -11.17 -3.81 12.24
N VAL A 40 -11.61 -3.28 11.10
CA VAL A 40 -13.04 -3.24 10.73
C VAL A 40 -13.61 -4.65 10.62
N ALA A 41 -12.86 -5.61 10.07
CA ALA A 41 -13.28 -6.99 10.00
C ALA A 41 -13.51 -7.62 11.39
N ILE A 42 -12.59 -7.40 12.34
CA ILE A 42 -12.73 -7.91 13.71
C ILE A 42 -13.95 -7.29 14.40
N VAL A 43 -14.13 -5.97 14.30
CA VAL A 43 -15.27 -5.27 14.90
C VAL A 43 -16.60 -5.81 14.32
N ALA A 44 -16.67 -6.02 13.01
CA ALA A 44 -17.86 -6.57 12.37
C ALA A 44 -18.21 -7.97 12.90
N VAL A 45 -17.22 -8.85 13.06
CA VAL A 45 -17.44 -10.19 13.63
C VAL A 45 -17.97 -10.11 15.06
N ILE A 46 -17.37 -9.25 15.90
CA ILE A 46 -17.82 -9.07 17.29
C ILE A 46 -19.28 -8.62 17.35
N VAL A 47 -19.66 -7.65 16.50
CA VAL A 47 -21.04 -7.15 16.44
C VAL A 47 -22.01 -8.26 16.03
N VAL A 48 -21.68 -9.05 15.01
CA VAL A 48 -22.53 -10.17 14.57
C VAL A 48 -22.73 -11.20 15.68
N VAL A 49 -21.65 -11.57 16.39
CA VAL A 49 -21.73 -12.52 17.51
C VAL A 49 -22.58 -11.96 18.66
N ALA A 50 -22.40 -10.67 19.00
CA ALA A 50 -23.17 -10.02 20.05
C ALA A 50 -24.66 -9.97 19.72
N VAL A 51 -25.01 -9.65 18.47
CA VAL A 51 -26.40 -9.63 17.99
C VAL A 51 -26.99 -11.04 18.02
N ALA A 52 -26.26 -12.06 17.54
CA ALA A 52 -26.72 -13.44 17.57
C ALA A 52 -26.96 -13.92 19.01
N ALA A 53 -26.03 -13.63 19.93
CA ALA A 53 -26.18 -13.96 21.34
C ALA A 53 -27.39 -13.25 21.96
N PHE A 54 -27.59 -11.95 21.68
CA PHE A 54 -28.74 -11.20 22.17
C PHE A 54 -30.06 -11.81 21.69
N LEU A 55 -30.16 -12.19 20.41
CA LEU A 55 -31.36 -12.82 19.85
C LEU A 55 -31.62 -14.22 20.43
N LEU A 56 -30.57 -14.98 20.76
CA LEU A 56 -30.70 -16.31 21.35
C LEU A 56 -31.02 -16.30 22.85
N LEU A 57 -30.64 -15.24 23.57
CA LEU A 57 -30.90 -15.08 25.01
C LEU A 57 -32.21 -14.33 25.33
N LYS A 58 -32.94 -13.87 24.31
CA LYS A 58 -34.15 -13.04 24.40
C LYS A 58 -35.42 -13.82 24.08
#